data_AF-A0A975RH28-F1
#
_entry.id   AF-A0A975RH28-F1
#
_cell.length_a   1.000
_cell.length_b   1.000
_cell.length_c   1.000
_cell.angle_alpha   90.00
_cell.angle_beta   90.00
_cell.angle_gamma   90.00
#
_symmetry.space_group_name_H-M   'P 1'
#
loop_
_entity.id
_entity.type
_entity.pdbx_description
1 polymer ?
#
loop_
_entity_poly.entity_id
_entity_poly.type
_entity_poly.pdbx_seq_one_letter_code
_entity_poly.pdbx_strand_id
1 'polypeptide(L)'
;MGRTERPKAARAALGLLTVSLLGSLTLVSTAGVASADFKQKTGVEVKPGQPYGGKDRSADWLGSYEVGGKQVFCVEFEYKAPDTDEKYQPGDELKTKWGEPLSPGVAADISYLLLRYGDTKSNDEAAALAHLLHSWTSPHRDGQDDLNPKNSFRTIAYDEKRHFDQLGGVSPAAKDLVGKLRKEAETNRGPWTTSVTPPKEEQTIGTSGDWKLGVLNAAKKGVAKVPVKLKLTDATLEDGKSTGTATTGADGTASVKVRPTGEHPKVETELSGPADRPYVQAPIEVDTQRVVSTGGEKKLTANGTAAARTKPGIVAVTKLDSKSGKGIPGAVLRLTAKDRTAPALGQDGKPLTGPDGKPAVLTTEGDTGKATVPNLKTPQEICVVEVSPPNGYGEAFDSANPPSACGEVKPGETLALEIKNVPNAVPRAIPAGAKPAAMITGAVTTGPSTGGVLSLAGIAVLGSALVGFVARRRFTR
;
A
#
# COMPACT_ATOMS: atom_id res chain seq x y z
N MET A 1 13.85 15.98 -46.24
CA MET A 1 15.00 16.51 -47.00
C MET A 1 16.06 16.93 -45.99
N GLY A 2 17.29 16.44 -45.90
CA GLY A 2 18.05 15.39 -46.58
C GLY A 2 19.15 14.89 -45.63
N ARG A 3 19.63 13.66 -45.87
CA ARG A 3 20.67 12.88 -45.17
C ARG A 3 22.04 13.61 -45.17
N THR A 4 23.13 13.24 -44.48
CA THR A 4 23.65 11.96 -43.95
C THR A 4 24.85 12.25 -43.01
N GLU A 5 25.46 11.20 -42.48
CA GLU A 5 26.19 11.04 -41.22
C GLU A 5 27.69 11.50 -41.15
N ARG A 6 28.09 11.77 -39.89
CA ARG A 6 29.38 11.69 -39.14
C ARG A 6 30.54 10.85 -39.77
N PRO A 7 31.85 11.04 -39.41
CA PRO A 7 32.33 10.89 -38.01
C PRO A 7 33.65 11.54 -37.49
N LYS A 8 33.65 11.67 -36.15
CA LYS A 8 34.65 11.36 -35.09
C LYS A 8 36.07 11.96 -35.04
N ALA A 9 36.49 12.08 -33.79
CA ALA A 9 37.52 12.94 -33.23
C ALA A 9 38.86 12.25 -32.89
N ALA A 10 39.84 13.13 -32.71
CA ALA A 10 41.20 13.04 -32.18
C ALA A 10 41.53 11.99 -31.09
N ARG A 11 42.81 11.57 -31.09
CA ARG A 11 43.73 11.68 -29.93
C ARG A 11 45.20 11.36 -30.31
N ALA A 12 46.05 12.37 -30.15
CA ALA A 12 47.48 12.26 -29.79
C ALA A 12 47.57 12.48 -28.25
N ALA A 13 48.65 12.22 -27.50
CA ALA A 13 50.04 12.00 -27.82
C ALA A 13 50.72 11.25 -26.65
N LEU A 14 51.88 10.69 -26.98
CA LEU A 14 52.87 9.99 -26.16
C LEU A 14 53.69 10.97 -25.29
N GLY A 15 54.15 10.52 -24.12
CA GLY A 15 55.18 11.20 -23.32
C GLY A 15 55.97 10.22 -22.45
N LEU A 16 57.22 9.96 -22.86
CA LEU A 16 58.35 9.35 -22.11
C LEU A 16 58.72 10.20 -20.88
N LEU A 17 59.47 9.83 -19.82
CA LEU A 17 60.49 8.84 -19.40
C LEU A 17 60.40 8.84 -17.83
N THR A 18 60.92 7.90 -17.02
CA THR A 18 62.34 7.74 -16.66
C THR A 18 62.48 6.59 -15.63
N VAL A 19 63.53 5.78 -15.79
CA VAL A 19 63.94 4.68 -14.89
C VAL A 19 64.81 5.23 -13.76
N SER A 20 64.63 4.73 -12.53
CA SER A 20 65.61 4.81 -11.45
C SER A 20 65.48 3.56 -10.58
N LEU A 21 66.54 2.74 -10.59
CA LEU A 21 66.69 1.52 -9.80
C LEU A 21 67.64 1.83 -8.63
N LEU A 22 67.30 1.30 -7.44
CA LEU A 22 68.16 0.70 -6.40
C LEU A 22 67.80 1.14 -4.97
N GLY A 23 67.53 0.12 -4.14
CA GLY A 23 68.03 0.10 -2.76
C GLY A 23 67.00 0.20 -1.63
N SER A 24 66.03 -0.71 -1.55
CA SER A 24 65.36 -0.98 -0.27
C SER A 24 65.23 -2.48 -0.03
N LEU A 25 66.01 -2.93 0.94
CA LEU A 25 66.04 -4.24 1.58
C LEU A 25 64.63 -4.83 1.74
N THR A 26 64.29 -5.86 0.97
CA THR A 26 63.14 -6.72 1.25
C THR A 26 63.48 -7.59 2.45
N LEU A 27 63.19 -7.09 3.65
CA LEU A 27 62.85 -7.96 4.76
C LEU A 27 61.56 -8.68 4.35
N VAL A 28 61.72 -9.87 3.76
CA VAL A 28 60.67 -10.88 3.79
C VAL A 28 60.60 -11.32 5.24
N SER A 29 59.94 -10.51 6.07
CA SER A 29 59.33 -11.02 7.27
C SER A 29 58.28 -12.00 6.77
N THR A 30 58.60 -13.29 6.80
CA THR A 30 57.57 -14.32 6.95
C THR A 30 56.89 -14.00 8.28
N ALA A 31 55.94 -13.06 8.26
CA ALA A 31 54.94 -12.97 9.30
C ALA A 31 54.35 -14.37 9.31
N GLY A 32 54.71 -15.15 10.33
CA GLY A 32 54.09 -16.45 10.55
C GLY A 32 52.60 -16.19 10.45
N VAL A 33 51.94 -16.87 9.52
CA VAL A 33 50.49 -16.83 9.42
C VAL A 33 50.03 -17.19 10.82
N ALA A 34 49.54 -16.21 11.57
CA ALA A 34 48.98 -16.47 12.88
C ALA A 34 47.77 -17.35 12.56
N SER A 35 47.92 -18.66 12.73
CA SER A 35 46.81 -19.60 12.61
C SER A 35 45.79 -19.11 13.62
N ALA A 36 44.62 -18.70 13.14
CA ALA A 36 43.61 -18.18 14.03
C ALA A 36 43.05 -19.38 14.81
N ASP A 37 43.07 -19.33 16.13
CA ASP A 37 42.43 -20.37 16.93
C ASP A 37 40.90 -20.24 16.83
N PHE A 38 40.18 -21.35 17.04
CA PHE A 38 38.74 -21.34 17.23
C PHE A 38 38.35 -20.43 18.41
N LYS A 39 37.16 -19.81 18.30
CA LYS A 39 36.63 -18.93 19.33
C LYS A 39 35.19 -19.30 19.65
N GLN A 40 35.00 -19.84 20.85
CA GLN A 40 33.68 -20.00 21.45
C GLN A 40 33.05 -18.62 21.68
N LYS A 41 31.75 -18.49 21.39
CA LYS A 41 31.05 -17.19 21.46
C LYS A 41 30.01 -17.14 22.58
N THR A 42 28.91 -17.86 22.44
CA THR A 42 27.86 -17.96 23.46
C THR A 42 27.53 -19.43 23.70
N GLY A 43 27.39 -19.83 24.96
CA GLY A 43 27.15 -21.22 25.32
C GLY A 43 27.67 -21.58 26.71
N VAL A 44 27.71 -22.87 26.99
CA VAL A 44 28.23 -23.42 28.25
C VAL A 44 29.08 -24.66 27.99
N GLU A 45 30.05 -24.88 28.87
CA GLU A 45 30.92 -26.05 28.85
C GLU A 45 30.39 -27.12 29.81
N VAL A 46 30.12 -28.32 29.31
CA VAL A 46 29.66 -29.47 30.12
C VAL A 46 30.82 -30.38 30.48
N LYS A 47 30.85 -30.84 31.74
CA LYS A 47 31.97 -31.62 32.31
C LYS A 47 31.49 -32.91 33.00
N PRO A 48 32.23 -34.03 32.86
CA PRO A 48 33.29 -34.26 31.87
C PRO A 48 32.71 -34.39 30.45
N GLY A 49 33.51 -34.13 29.42
CA GLY A 49 33.09 -34.32 28.02
C GLY A 49 32.78 -35.78 27.68
N GLN A 50 32.15 -36.02 26.55
CA GLN A 50 31.83 -37.35 26.05
C GLN A 50 33.12 -38.03 25.56
N PRO A 51 33.48 -39.21 26.11
CA PRO A 51 34.66 -39.92 25.66
C PRO A 51 34.52 -40.42 24.22
N TYR A 52 35.60 -40.33 23.45
CA TYR A 52 35.73 -40.93 22.12
C TYR A 52 37.22 -41.15 21.79
N GLY A 53 37.51 -42.02 20.81
CA GLY A 53 38.87 -42.40 20.41
C GLY A 53 39.65 -43.12 21.51
N GLY A 54 38.94 -43.76 22.45
CA GLY A 54 39.51 -44.42 23.63
C GLY A 54 40.07 -43.44 24.67
N LYS A 55 39.65 -42.16 24.64
CA LYS A 55 40.16 -41.12 25.53
C LYS A 55 39.02 -40.41 26.25
N ASP A 56 39.23 -40.14 27.54
CA ASP A 56 38.39 -39.23 28.30
C ASP A 56 38.55 -37.79 27.81
N ARG A 57 37.50 -37.00 27.94
CA ARG A 57 37.47 -35.59 27.57
C ARG A 57 37.22 -34.73 28.80
N SER A 58 37.96 -33.63 28.89
CA SER A 58 37.81 -32.69 30.01
C SER A 58 36.45 -32.01 29.98
N ALA A 59 35.95 -31.68 28.78
CA ALA A 59 34.68 -31.02 28.59
C ALA A 59 34.22 -31.02 27.12
N ASP A 60 32.92 -30.80 26.91
CA ASP A 60 32.33 -30.49 25.61
C ASP A 60 31.68 -29.10 25.63
N TRP A 61 31.80 -28.37 24.52
CA TRP A 61 31.17 -27.06 24.36
C TRP A 61 29.78 -27.20 23.76
N LEU A 62 28.76 -26.72 24.48
CA LEU A 62 27.39 -26.57 23.98
C LEU A 62 27.14 -25.09 23.72
N GLY A 63 27.28 -24.68 22.47
CA GLY A 63 27.08 -23.28 22.09
C GLY A 63 27.43 -22.98 20.65
N SER A 64 27.65 -21.69 20.40
CA SER A 64 28.05 -21.13 19.11
C SER A 64 29.54 -20.82 19.06
N TYR A 65 30.03 -20.65 17.84
CA TYR A 65 31.39 -20.24 17.50
C TYR A 65 31.37 -18.92 16.73
N GLU A 66 32.50 -18.21 16.72
CA GLU A 66 32.73 -17.05 15.87
C GLU A 66 33.54 -17.45 14.62
N VAL A 67 32.96 -17.25 13.44
CA VAL A 67 33.63 -17.48 12.15
C VAL A 67 33.40 -16.28 11.25
N GLY A 68 34.48 -15.64 10.77
CA GLY A 68 34.41 -14.44 9.94
C GLY A 68 33.62 -13.29 10.60
N GLY A 69 33.71 -13.17 11.93
CA GLY A 69 32.95 -12.20 12.73
C GLY A 69 31.46 -12.54 12.93
N LYS A 70 30.97 -13.68 12.41
CA LYS A 70 29.58 -14.13 12.52
C LYS A 70 29.45 -15.23 13.57
N GLN A 71 28.28 -15.30 14.19
CA GLN A 71 27.91 -16.40 15.07
C GLN A 71 27.43 -17.58 14.22
N VAL A 72 27.96 -18.76 14.50
CA VAL A 72 27.58 -20.01 13.82
C VAL A 72 27.41 -21.14 14.82
N PHE A 73 26.57 -22.12 14.49
CA PHE A 73 26.40 -23.35 15.24
C PHE A 73 26.91 -24.52 14.43
N CYS A 74 27.65 -25.41 15.08
CA CYS A 74 28.06 -26.64 14.44
C CYS A 74 26.94 -27.68 14.48
N VAL A 75 26.94 -28.59 13.52
CA VAL A 75 25.87 -29.59 13.32
C VAL A 75 26.40 -31.01 13.17
N GLU A 76 27.69 -31.23 13.44
CA GLU A 76 28.34 -32.53 13.31
C GLU A 76 29.20 -32.78 14.53
N PHE A 77 28.58 -33.30 15.60
CA PHE A 77 29.19 -33.47 16.91
C PHE A 77 30.61 -34.07 16.82
N GLU A 78 31.56 -33.52 17.58
CA GLU A 78 32.98 -33.91 17.67
C GLU A 78 33.90 -33.72 16.46
N TYR A 79 33.41 -33.26 15.31
CA TYR A 79 34.32 -32.78 14.27
C TYR A 79 35.10 -31.53 14.75
N LYS A 80 36.20 -31.16 14.09
CA LYS A 80 37.04 -30.02 14.50
C LYS A 80 36.18 -28.75 14.56
N ALA A 81 36.27 -28.02 15.67
CA ALA A 81 35.63 -26.71 15.81
C ALA A 81 36.24 -25.72 14.80
N PRO A 82 35.43 -24.85 14.18
CA PRO A 82 35.97 -23.95 13.17
C PRO A 82 36.84 -22.86 13.76
N ASP A 83 37.97 -22.64 13.12
CA ASP A 83 38.85 -21.52 13.38
C ASP A 83 38.15 -20.20 12.99
N THR A 84 38.53 -19.08 13.62
CA THR A 84 37.82 -17.81 13.39
C THR A 84 37.91 -17.28 11.96
N ASP A 85 38.92 -17.71 11.21
CA ASP A 85 39.10 -17.40 9.79
C ASP A 85 38.79 -18.59 8.85
N GLU A 86 38.19 -19.66 9.37
CA GLU A 86 37.78 -20.85 8.60
C GLU A 86 36.97 -20.42 7.36
N LYS A 87 37.31 -21.06 6.23
CA LYS A 87 36.71 -20.73 4.94
C LYS A 87 35.61 -21.71 4.63
N TYR A 88 34.44 -21.17 4.39
CA TYR A 88 33.24 -21.91 4.09
C TYR A 88 32.74 -21.64 2.67
N GLN A 89 32.18 -22.67 2.04
CA GLN A 89 31.44 -22.60 0.79
C GLN A 89 29.96 -22.97 1.02
N PRO A 90 29.04 -22.51 0.16
CA PRO A 90 27.65 -22.98 0.21
C PRO A 90 27.59 -24.51 0.16
N GLY A 91 26.91 -25.12 1.13
CA GLY A 91 26.71 -26.56 1.18
C GLY A 91 25.29 -26.96 0.77
N ASP A 92 25.03 -28.26 0.83
CA ASP A 92 23.71 -28.85 0.58
C ASP A 92 22.75 -28.63 1.77
N GLU A 93 21.53 -29.14 1.60
CA GLU A 93 20.58 -29.33 2.70
C GLU A 93 21.24 -29.99 3.92
N LEU A 94 20.88 -29.52 5.11
CA LEU A 94 21.31 -30.12 6.36
C LEU A 94 20.78 -31.56 6.45
N LYS A 95 21.69 -32.47 6.76
CA LYS A 95 21.47 -33.89 6.95
C LYS A 95 21.94 -34.29 8.34
N THR A 96 21.64 -35.50 8.76
CA THR A 96 22.35 -36.09 9.88
C THR A 96 23.83 -36.24 9.54
N LYS A 97 24.67 -36.39 10.57
CA LYS A 97 26.09 -36.72 10.49
C LYS A 97 26.34 -38.00 9.69
N TRP A 98 25.34 -38.87 9.60
CA TRP A 98 25.37 -40.12 8.84
C TRP A 98 25.03 -39.93 7.35
N GLY A 99 24.72 -38.70 6.92
CA GLY A 99 24.32 -38.38 5.55
C GLY A 99 22.85 -38.66 5.24
N GLU A 100 22.03 -38.95 6.26
CA GLU A 100 20.61 -39.22 6.09
C GLU A 100 19.81 -37.90 6.08
N PRO A 101 18.77 -37.75 5.25
CA PRO A 101 17.90 -36.60 5.29
C PRO A 101 17.22 -36.45 6.66
N LEU A 102 17.11 -35.22 7.15
CA LEU A 102 16.31 -34.93 8.34
C LEU A 102 14.82 -35.16 8.04
N SER A 103 14.07 -35.61 9.05
CA SER A 103 12.61 -35.65 8.92
C SER A 103 12.07 -34.24 8.65
N PRO A 104 10.98 -34.08 7.86
CA PRO A 104 10.47 -32.74 7.53
C PRO A 104 10.11 -31.90 8.76
N GLY A 105 9.63 -32.52 9.83
CA GLY A 105 9.32 -31.84 11.09
C GLY A 105 10.58 -31.26 11.74
N VAL A 106 11.63 -32.08 11.89
CA VAL A 106 12.90 -31.67 12.48
C VAL A 106 13.58 -30.58 11.65
N ALA A 107 13.59 -30.72 10.31
CA ALA A 107 14.12 -29.69 9.43
C ALA A 107 13.41 -28.34 9.62
N ALA A 108 12.07 -28.35 9.70
CA ALA A 108 11.28 -27.15 9.93
C ALA A 108 11.46 -26.55 11.34
N ASP A 109 11.66 -27.41 12.36
CA ASP A 109 11.95 -26.99 13.73
C ASP A 109 13.31 -26.28 13.79
N ILE A 110 14.34 -26.84 13.15
CA ILE A 110 15.68 -26.25 13.05
C ILE A 110 15.62 -24.90 12.31
N SER A 111 14.94 -24.81 11.16
CA SER A 111 14.80 -23.54 10.43
C SER A 111 14.14 -22.45 11.28
N TYR A 112 13.09 -22.80 12.05
CA TYR A 112 12.47 -21.85 12.98
C TYR A 112 13.43 -21.40 14.07
N LEU A 113 14.12 -22.35 14.71
CA LEU A 113 15.01 -22.03 15.83
C LEU A 113 16.18 -21.17 15.38
N LEU A 114 16.77 -21.45 14.22
CA LEU A 114 17.88 -20.64 13.70
C LEU A 114 17.43 -19.24 13.27
N LEU A 115 16.21 -19.09 12.72
CA LEU A 115 15.63 -17.77 12.46
C LEU A 115 15.42 -16.95 13.74
N ARG A 116 15.04 -17.58 14.84
CA ARG A 116 14.65 -16.90 16.09
C ARG A 116 15.78 -16.74 17.10
N TYR A 117 16.72 -17.67 17.12
CA TYR A 117 17.72 -17.83 18.17
C TYR A 117 19.15 -18.00 17.61
N GLY A 118 19.34 -18.03 16.28
CA GLY A 118 20.65 -18.19 15.65
C GLY A 118 21.63 -17.05 15.96
N ASP A 119 21.13 -15.87 16.33
CA ASP A 119 21.91 -14.70 16.74
C ASP A 119 21.82 -14.39 18.24
N THR A 120 21.32 -15.32 19.06
CA THR A 120 21.15 -15.10 20.50
C THR A 120 22.45 -14.67 21.18
N LYS A 121 22.31 -13.79 22.18
CA LYS A 121 23.38 -13.32 23.06
C LYS A 121 23.34 -13.99 24.43
N SER A 122 22.34 -14.85 24.68
CA SER A 122 22.21 -15.62 25.91
C SER A 122 23.00 -16.92 25.81
N ASN A 123 23.86 -17.17 26.81
CA ASN A 123 24.60 -18.43 26.90
C ASN A 123 23.66 -19.63 27.06
N ASP A 124 22.59 -19.49 27.84
CA ASP A 124 21.64 -20.57 28.09
C ASP A 124 20.80 -20.91 26.84
N GLU A 125 20.39 -19.90 26.07
CA GLU A 125 19.67 -20.13 24.80
C GLU A 125 20.59 -20.75 23.75
N ALA A 126 21.84 -20.28 23.64
CA ALA A 126 22.81 -20.85 22.72
C ALA A 126 23.12 -22.31 23.07
N ALA A 127 23.28 -22.63 24.34
CA ALA A 127 23.51 -24.00 24.82
C ALA A 127 22.32 -24.92 24.55
N ALA A 128 21.10 -24.46 24.85
CA ALA A 128 19.88 -25.20 24.57
C ALA A 128 19.69 -25.44 23.07
N LEU A 129 19.97 -24.44 22.23
CA LEU A 129 19.92 -24.55 20.77
C LEU A 129 20.97 -25.55 20.25
N ALA A 130 22.22 -25.44 20.68
CA ALA A 130 23.29 -26.35 20.28
C ALA A 130 22.97 -27.80 20.69
N HIS A 131 22.46 -28.01 21.90
CA HIS A 131 22.01 -29.32 22.37
C HIS A 131 20.93 -29.92 21.45
N LEU A 132 19.91 -29.13 21.07
CA LEU A 132 18.87 -29.58 20.15
C LEU A 132 19.43 -29.89 18.77
N LEU A 133 20.27 -29.02 18.22
CA LEU A 133 20.91 -29.23 16.91
C LEU A 133 21.70 -30.54 16.91
N HIS A 134 22.56 -30.79 17.89
CA HIS A 134 23.33 -32.03 17.97
C HIS A 134 22.44 -33.26 18.19
N SER A 135 21.38 -33.17 19.01
CA SER A 135 20.44 -34.27 19.22
C SER A 135 19.75 -34.72 17.93
N TRP A 136 19.44 -33.77 17.04
CA TRP A 136 18.78 -34.05 15.77
C TRP A 136 19.73 -34.42 14.63
N THR A 137 20.93 -33.85 14.64
CA THR A 137 21.89 -33.99 13.54
C THR A 137 22.90 -35.09 13.79
N SER A 138 23.18 -35.47 15.03
CA SER A 138 24.13 -36.54 15.35
C SER A 138 23.52 -37.62 16.27
N PRO A 139 22.27 -38.08 16.05
CA PRO A 139 21.65 -39.06 16.95
C PRO A 139 22.38 -40.41 16.87
N HIS A 140 22.34 -41.17 17.97
CA HIS A 140 22.69 -42.60 17.90
C HIS A 140 21.65 -43.34 17.05
N ARG A 141 22.10 -44.29 16.24
CA ARG A 141 21.21 -45.10 15.39
C ARG A 141 20.83 -46.40 16.08
N ASP A 142 19.60 -46.83 15.88
CA ASP A 142 19.09 -48.10 16.39
C ASP A 142 19.96 -49.27 15.90
N GLY A 143 20.39 -50.12 16.84
CA GLY A 143 21.21 -51.29 16.54
C GLY A 143 22.68 -50.98 16.19
N GLN A 144 23.13 -49.73 16.30
CA GLN A 144 24.52 -49.34 16.12
C GLN A 144 25.17 -48.99 17.45
N ASP A 145 26.44 -49.36 17.62
CA ASP A 145 27.24 -48.99 18.80
C ASP A 145 27.87 -47.60 18.64
N ASP A 146 27.06 -46.62 18.23
CA ASP A 146 27.54 -45.27 17.88
C ASP A 146 28.01 -44.49 19.13
N LEU A 147 27.63 -44.91 20.34
CA LEU A 147 28.07 -44.32 21.61
C LEU A 147 29.32 -44.98 22.21
N ASN A 148 29.93 -45.94 21.51
CA ASN A 148 31.16 -46.58 21.97
C ASN A 148 32.29 -45.56 22.14
N PRO A 149 32.91 -45.43 23.33
CA PRO A 149 34.00 -44.48 23.54
C PRO A 149 35.26 -44.80 22.72
N LYS A 150 35.36 -45.96 22.07
CA LYS A 150 36.44 -46.29 21.13
C LYS A 150 36.20 -45.72 19.73
N ASN A 151 34.98 -45.26 19.42
CA ASN A 151 34.66 -44.66 18.13
C ASN A 151 35.47 -43.39 17.89
N SER A 152 35.82 -43.12 16.64
CA SER A 152 36.47 -41.86 16.26
C SER A 152 35.48 -40.69 16.30
N PHE A 153 35.98 -39.47 16.18
CA PHE A 153 35.11 -38.29 16.04
C PHE A 153 34.15 -38.39 14.84
N ARG A 154 34.48 -39.18 13.82
CA ARG A 154 33.60 -39.39 12.65
C ARG A 154 32.42 -40.32 12.94
N THR A 155 32.58 -41.24 13.88
CA THR A 155 31.64 -42.35 14.12
C THR A 155 30.97 -42.30 15.48
N ILE A 156 31.40 -41.43 16.39
CA ILE A 156 30.74 -41.21 17.68
C ILE A 156 29.43 -40.41 17.48
N ALA A 157 28.32 -40.90 18.02
CA ALA A 157 27.06 -40.16 18.11
C ALA A 157 27.05 -39.19 19.30
N TYR A 158 26.12 -38.24 19.28
CA TYR A 158 25.84 -37.38 20.41
C TYR A 158 25.00 -38.12 21.46
N ASP A 159 25.51 -38.26 22.68
CA ASP A 159 24.77 -38.80 23.82
C ASP A 159 23.80 -37.75 24.38
N GLU A 160 22.59 -37.67 23.80
CA GLU A 160 21.57 -36.67 24.17
C GLU A 160 21.29 -36.69 25.68
N LYS A 161 21.11 -37.89 26.26
CA LYS A 161 20.74 -38.02 27.68
C LYS A 161 21.87 -37.51 28.57
N ARG A 162 23.11 -37.96 28.34
CA ARG A 162 24.27 -37.51 29.11
C ARG A 162 24.42 -36.00 29.06
N HIS A 163 24.41 -35.42 27.85
CA HIS A 163 24.57 -33.98 27.69
C HIS A 163 23.41 -33.19 28.31
N PHE A 164 22.18 -33.68 28.22
CA PHE A 164 21.01 -33.04 28.85
C PHE A 164 21.11 -33.04 30.38
N ASP A 165 21.58 -34.15 30.97
CA ASP A 165 21.76 -34.25 32.41
C ASP A 165 22.92 -33.37 32.90
N GLN A 166 24.04 -33.36 32.18
CA GLN A 166 25.18 -32.48 32.47
C GLN A 166 24.85 -31.00 32.30
N LEU A 167 24.06 -30.66 31.26
CA LEU A 167 23.57 -29.31 31.05
C LEU A 167 22.79 -28.82 32.27
N GLY A 168 21.96 -29.65 32.87
CA GLY A 168 21.25 -29.31 34.12
C GLY A 168 22.16 -29.12 35.34
N GLY A 169 23.30 -29.80 35.37
CA GLY A 169 24.30 -29.62 36.42
C GLY A 169 25.06 -28.30 36.31
N VAL A 170 25.26 -27.79 35.09
CA VAL A 170 26.01 -26.55 34.82
C VAL A 170 25.10 -25.33 34.70
N SER A 171 23.97 -25.46 34.00
CA SER A 171 22.94 -24.44 33.84
C SER A 171 21.54 -25.06 33.83
N PRO A 172 20.84 -25.05 34.98
CA PRO A 172 19.43 -25.44 35.05
C PRO A 172 18.55 -24.64 34.08
N ALA A 173 18.86 -23.35 33.87
CA ALA A 173 18.13 -22.50 32.93
C ALA A 173 18.26 -22.97 31.48
N ALA A 174 19.46 -23.38 31.05
CA ALA A 174 19.67 -23.94 29.72
C ALA A 174 18.90 -25.26 29.54
N LYS A 175 18.88 -26.12 30.57
CA LYS A 175 18.11 -27.37 30.56
C LYS A 175 16.61 -27.13 30.39
N ASP A 176 16.04 -26.17 31.13
CA ASP A 176 14.63 -25.78 30.99
C ASP A 176 14.32 -25.21 29.59
N LEU A 177 15.27 -24.44 29.03
CA LEU A 177 15.13 -23.86 27.70
C LEU A 177 15.10 -24.91 26.59
N VAL A 178 15.76 -26.07 26.73
CA VAL A 178 15.69 -27.15 25.71
C VAL A 178 14.23 -27.55 25.45
N GLY A 179 13.46 -27.81 26.51
CA GLY A 179 12.05 -28.19 26.39
C GLY A 179 11.18 -27.05 25.83
N LYS A 180 11.45 -25.81 26.25
CA LYS A 180 10.74 -24.63 25.76
C LYS A 180 10.99 -24.39 24.27
N LEU A 181 12.26 -24.40 23.84
CA LEU A 181 12.65 -24.20 22.45
C LEU A 181 12.08 -25.28 21.54
N ARG A 182 12.14 -26.55 21.95
CA ARG A 182 11.54 -27.67 21.20
C ARG A 182 10.03 -27.45 20.99
N LYS A 183 9.30 -27.13 22.07
CA LYS A 183 7.85 -26.84 21.99
C LYS A 183 7.53 -25.61 21.14
N GLU A 184 8.32 -24.55 21.25
CA GLU A 184 8.15 -23.36 20.43
C GLU A 184 8.36 -23.66 18.94
N ALA A 185 9.38 -24.47 18.61
CA ALA A 185 9.65 -24.90 17.24
C ALA A 185 8.49 -25.71 16.68
N GLU A 186 8.06 -26.75 17.38
CA GLU A 186 6.91 -27.58 16.97
C GLU A 186 5.65 -26.74 16.75
N THR A 187 5.44 -25.73 17.60
CA THR A 187 4.29 -24.82 17.53
C THR A 187 4.39 -23.85 16.35
N ASN A 188 5.57 -23.34 16.03
CA ASN A 188 5.75 -22.20 15.13
C ASN A 188 6.54 -22.54 13.86
N ARG A 189 6.85 -23.79 13.58
CA ARG A 189 7.61 -24.19 12.39
C ARG A 189 6.95 -23.78 11.08
N GLY A 190 7.80 -23.60 10.07
CA GLY A 190 7.41 -23.27 8.71
C GLY A 190 6.62 -24.39 7.99
N PRO A 191 6.11 -24.12 6.78
CA PRO A 191 6.21 -22.84 6.07
C PRO A 191 5.30 -21.76 6.67
N TRP A 192 5.78 -20.52 6.70
CA TRP A 192 4.98 -19.36 7.10
C TRP A 192 4.28 -18.73 5.90
N THR A 193 3.14 -18.10 6.17
CA THR A 193 2.41 -17.25 5.22
C THR A 193 2.15 -15.88 5.85
N THR A 194 2.06 -14.85 5.02
CA THR A 194 1.73 -13.50 5.47
C THR A 194 0.60 -12.89 4.63
N SER A 195 -0.19 -12.01 5.24
CA SER A 195 -1.32 -11.35 4.60
C SER A 195 -1.47 -9.90 5.08
N VAL A 196 -2.10 -9.10 4.23
CA VAL A 196 -2.53 -7.73 4.53
C VAL A 196 -4.01 -7.62 4.20
N THR A 197 -4.80 -7.27 5.20
CA THR A 197 -6.25 -7.09 5.06
C THR A 197 -6.57 -5.61 5.19
N PRO A 198 -7.00 -4.94 4.11
CA PRO A 198 -7.46 -3.55 4.19
C PRO A 198 -8.79 -3.45 4.95
N PRO A 199 -9.17 -2.24 5.38
CA PRO A 199 -10.53 -1.95 5.83
C PRO A 199 -11.57 -2.35 4.77
N LYS A 200 -12.74 -2.83 5.22
CA LYS A 200 -13.85 -3.20 4.31
C LYS A 200 -14.52 -1.96 3.70
N GLU A 201 -14.62 -0.89 4.48
CA GLU A 201 -15.24 0.36 4.05
C GLU A 201 -14.25 1.22 3.26
N GLU A 202 -14.78 1.92 2.27
CA GLU A 202 -14.02 2.93 1.53
C GLU A 202 -13.44 3.97 2.49
N GLN A 203 -12.17 4.32 2.30
CA GLN A 203 -11.46 5.20 3.20
C GLN A 203 -11.68 6.67 2.83
N THR A 204 -11.46 7.56 3.78
CA THR A 204 -11.41 9.00 3.52
C THR A 204 -9.96 9.47 3.52
N ILE A 205 -9.52 10.15 2.46
CA ILE A 205 -8.17 10.74 2.37
C ILE A 205 -7.96 11.69 3.54
N GLY A 206 -6.83 11.53 4.22
CA GLY A 206 -6.48 12.28 5.42
C GLY A 206 -7.08 11.72 6.72
N THR A 207 -7.91 10.67 6.68
CA THR A 207 -8.44 9.98 7.88
C THR A 207 -7.85 8.58 7.97
N SER A 208 -7.31 8.22 9.14
CA SER A 208 -6.70 6.92 9.33
C SER A 208 -7.73 5.79 9.44
N GLY A 209 -7.41 4.64 8.82
CA GLY A 209 -8.12 3.39 9.02
C GLY A 209 -7.22 2.28 9.55
N ASP A 210 -7.84 1.26 10.16
CA ASP A 210 -7.12 0.13 10.73
C ASP A 210 -6.92 -0.98 9.68
N TRP A 211 -5.67 -1.22 9.32
CA TRP A 211 -5.25 -2.32 8.45
C TRP A 211 -4.76 -3.48 9.30
N LYS A 212 -5.13 -4.71 8.94
CA LYS A 212 -4.72 -5.91 9.68
C LYS A 212 -3.66 -6.68 8.91
N LEU A 213 -2.54 -6.93 9.57
CA LEU A 213 -1.45 -7.80 9.09
C LEU A 213 -1.59 -9.16 9.76
N GLY A 214 -1.28 -10.23 9.03
CA GLY A 214 -1.28 -11.59 9.56
C GLY A 214 0.00 -12.34 9.22
N VAL A 215 0.46 -13.17 10.16
CA VAL A 215 1.50 -14.17 9.95
C VAL A 215 1.03 -15.50 10.52
N LEU A 216 0.93 -16.52 9.67
CA LEU A 216 0.46 -17.85 10.04
C LEU A 216 1.53 -18.90 9.77
N ASN A 217 1.62 -19.90 10.67
CA ASN A 217 2.48 -21.08 10.50
C ASN A 217 1.86 -22.13 9.56
N ALA A 218 2.53 -23.27 9.43
CA ALA A 218 2.06 -24.40 8.61
C ALA A 218 0.68 -24.94 9.03
N ALA A 219 0.35 -24.85 10.33
CA ALA A 219 -0.92 -25.27 10.89
C ALA A 219 -2.00 -24.16 10.84
N LYS A 220 -1.76 -23.06 10.11
CA LYS A 220 -2.63 -21.89 9.99
C LYS A 220 -2.92 -21.19 11.33
N LYS A 221 -2.04 -21.36 12.32
CA LYS A 221 -2.09 -20.65 13.60
C LYS A 221 -1.17 -19.42 13.53
N GLY A 222 -1.55 -18.38 14.27
CA GLY A 222 -0.80 -17.14 14.33
C GLY A 222 0.59 -17.31 14.95
N VAL A 223 1.59 -16.64 14.36
CA VAL A 223 2.96 -16.60 14.89
C VAL A 223 3.24 -15.25 15.52
N ALA A 224 3.50 -15.26 16.82
CA ALA A 224 3.72 -14.05 17.60
C ALA A 224 5.13 -13.47 17.46
N LYS A 225 5.27 -12.18 17.80
CA LYS A 225 6.56 -11.46 17.88
C LYS A 225 7.37 -11.51 16.57
N VAL A 226 6.68 -11.53 15.43
CA VAL A 226 7.30 -11.44 14.10
C VAL A 226 7.37 -9.97 13.70
N PRO A 227 8.57 -9.42 13.48
CA PRO A 227 8.72 -8.08 12.94
C PRO A 227 8.37 -8.06 11.45
N VAL A 228 7.48 -7.16 11.06
CA VAL A 228 6.97 -6.99 9.69
C VAL A 228 7.31 -5.59 9.23
N LYS A 229 8.20 -5.47 8.24
CA LYS A 229 8.52 -4.20 7.59
C LYS A 229 7.35 -3.79 6.69
N LEU A 230 7.05 -2.50 6.67
CA LEU A 230 5.94 -1.90 5.94
C LEU A 230 6.47 -0.90 4.92
N LYS A 231 5.86 -0.91 3.74
CA LYS A 231 6.03 0.12 2.72
C LYS A 231 4.65 0.54 2.22
N LEU A 232 4.38 1.83 2.25
CA LEU A 232 3.09 2.42 1.93
C LEU A 232 3.19 3.22 0.63
N THR A 233 2.14 3.17 -0.18
CA THR A 233 1.94 4.00 -1.39
C THR A 233 0.58 4.67 -1.27
N ASP A 234 0.50 5.95 -1.65
CA ASP A 234 -0.70 6.79 -1.46
C ASP A 234 -1.25 6.75 -0.03
N ALA A 235 -0.36 6.54 0.94
CA ALA A 235 -0.70 6.47 2.34
C ALA A 235 0.53 6.70 3.22
N THR A 236 0.26 7.06 4.48
CA THR A 236 1.25 7.25 5.53
C THR A 236 0.81 6.56 6.82
N LEU A 237 1.77 6.26 7.69
CA LEU A 237 1.52 5.89 9.08
C LEU A 237 1.13 7.14 9.89
N GLU A 238 0.70 6.96 11.14
CA GLU A 238 0.33 8.10 12.02
C GLU A 238 1.48 9.11 12.25
N ASP A 239 2.72 8.66 12.14
CA ASP A 239 3.90 9.53 12.24
C ASP A 239 4.25 10.25 10.91
N GLY A 240 3.40 10.10 9.89
CA GLY A 240 3.55 10.71 8.57
C GLY A 240 4.53 9.98 7.64
N LYS A 241 5.15 8.87 8.07
CA LYS A 241 6.10 8.13 7.22
C LYS A 241 5.39 7.15 6.28
N SER A 242 6.00 6.91 5.12
CA SER A 242 5.58 5.88 4.16
C SER A 242 6.25 4.51 4.41
N THR A 243 7.05 4.37 5.46
CA THR A 243 7.71 3.12 5.84
C THR A 243 7.69 2.96 7.35
N GLY A 244 7.62 1.72 7.84
CA GLY A 244 7.72 1.44 9.27
C GLY A 244 7.85 -0.06 9.56
N THR A 245 7.69 -0.42 10.82
CA THR A 245 7.69 -1.83 11.26
C THR A 245 6.53 -2.04 12.22
N ALA A 246 5.85 -3.18 12.09
CA ALA A 246 4.86 -3.66 13.06
C ALA A 246 5.29 -5.03 13.58
N THR A 247 4.93 -5.37 14.81
CA THR A 247 5.23 -6.68 15.40
C THR A 247 3.94 -7.41 15.69
N THR A 248 3.84 -8.68 15.28
CA THR A 248 2.64 -9.49 15.53
C THR A 248 2.42 -9.75 17.02
N GLY A 249 1.16 -9.68 17.45
CA GLY A 249 0.70 -10.07 18.77
C GLY A 249 0.62 -11.59 18.95
N ALA A 250 0.08 -12.02 20.10
CA ALA A 250 -0.01 -13.43 20.47
C ALA A 250 -0.83 -14.28 19.48
N ASP A 251 -1.78 -13.66 18.77
CA ASP A 251 -2.62 -14.31 17.76
C ASP A 251 -2.02 -14.29 16.34
N GLY A 252 -0.76 -13.83 16.20
CA GLY A 252 -0.07 -13.69 14.92
C GLY A 252 -0.54 -12.53 14.07
N THR A 253 -1.24 -11.56 14.63
CA THR A 253 -1.75 -10.40 13.88
C THR A 253 -1.21 -9.09 14.42
N ALA A 254 -1.18 -8.06 13.57
CA ALA A 254 -0.86 -6.69 13.97
C ALA A 254 -1.83 -5.72 13.31
N SER A 255 -2.30 -4.73 14.05
CA SER A 255 -3.10 -3.64 13.50
C SER A 255 -2.23 -2.43 13.25
N VAL A 256 -2.34 -1.84 12.07
CA VAL A 256 -1.60 -0.64 11.67
C VAL A 256 -2.60 0.42 11.25
N LYS A 257 -2.47 1.62 11.83
CA LYS A 257 -3.22 2.79 11.41
C LYS A 257 -2.56 3.41 10.18
N VAL A 258 -3.32 3.45 9.10
CA VAL A 258 -2.87 3.92 7.79
C VAL A 258 -3.78 5.07 7.35
N ARG A 259 -3.16 6.22 7.08
CA ARG A 259 -3.82 7.43 6.59
C ARG A 259 -3.62 7.56 5.09
N PRO A 260 -4.67 7.40 4.27
CA PRO A 260 -4.56 7.60 2.83
C PRO A 260 -4.18 9.03 2.50
N THR A 261 -3.30 9.19 1.52
CA THR A 261 -2.90 10.47 0.92
C THR A 261 -3.29 10.56 -0.56
N GLY A 262 -3.74 9.45 -1.15
CA GLY A 262 -4.29 9.36 -2.51
C GLY A 262 -5.44 8.36 -2.60
N GLU A 263 -5.99 8.16 -3.80
CA GLU A 263 -7.21 7.37 -4.03
C GLU A 263 -7.00 5.85 -3.92
N HIS A 264 -5.76 5.38 -4.01
CA HIS A 264 -5.40 3.96 -4.02
C HIS A 264 -4.36 3.60 -2.96
N PRO A 265 -4.66 3.81 -1.65
CA PRO A 265 -3.74 3.45 -0.59
C PRO A 265 -3.37 1.96 -0.66
N LYS A 266 -2.06 1.70 -0.62
CA LYS A 266 -1.49 0.35 -0.65
C LYS A 266 -0.53 0.17 0.52
N VAL A 267 -0.61 -0.99 1.17
CA VAL A 267 0.35 -1.44 2.18
C VAL A 267 1.02 -2.70 1.67
N GLU A 268 2.34 -2.67 1.56
CA GLU A 268 3.20 -3.81 1.28
C GLU A 268 3.91 -4.22 2.57
N THR A 269 3.96 -5.52 2.84
CA THR A 269 4.69 -6.10 3.96
C THR A 269 5.88 -6.91 3.49
N GLU A 270 6.91 -6.94 4.32
CA GLU A 270 8.10 -7.77 4.14
C GLU A 270 8.57 -8.31 5.49
N LEU A 271 8.83 -9.61 5.57
CA LEU A 271 9.41 -10.26 6.76
C LEU A 271 10.27 -11.47 6.39
N SER A 272 11.16 -11.87 7.29
CA SER A 272 11.89 -13.14 7.21
C SER A 272 11.06 -14.25 7.85
N GLY A 273 10.79 -15.30 7.09
CA GLY A 273 10.24 -16.56 7.57
C GLY A 273 11.28 -17.68 7.54
N PRO A 274 11.03 -18.81 8.22
CA PRO A 274 11.96 -19.94 8.23
C PRO A 274 12.11 -20.51 6.82
N ALA A 275 13.33 -20.94 6.45
CA ALA A 275 13.52 -21.68 5.21
C ALA A 275 12.73 -23.00 5.22
N ASP A 276 12.31 -23.43 4.04
CA ASP A 276 11.56 -24.68 3.86
C ASP A 276 12.39 -25.88 4.37
N ARG A 277 13.71 -25.81 4.25
CA ARG A 277 14.69 -26.72 4.86
C ARG A 277 15.99 -25.97 5.21
N PRO A 278 16.72 -26.39 6.25
CA PRO A 278 17.95 -25.73 6.63
C PRO A 278 19.10 -26.12 5.70
N TYR A 279 19.96 -25.14 5.37
CA TYR A 279 21.17 -25.37 4.58
C TYR A 279 22.41 -25.06 5.43
N VAL A 280 23.45 -25.85 5.19
CA VAL A 280 24.74 -25.67 5.87
C VAL A 280 25.70 -24.85 5.03
N GLN A 281 26.77 -24.44 5.69
CA GLN A 281 28.02 -24.08 5.04
C GLN A 281 29.01 -25.22 5.25
N ALA A 282 29.67 -25.65 4.17
CA ALA A 282 30.68 -26.71 4.20
C ALA A 282 32.08 -26.08 4.28
N PRO A 283 32.96 -26.56 5.19
CA PRO A 283 34.32 -26.04 5.28
C PRO A 283 35.14 -26.47 4.06
N ILE A 284 36.15 -25.68 3.73
CA ILE A 284 37.16 -26.06 2.73
C ILE A 284 38.16 -27.04 3.35
N GLU A 285 38.50 -26.84 4.62
CA GLU A 285 39.32 -27.80 5.37
C GLU A 285 38.56 -29.10 5.61
N VAL A 286 39.25 -30.22 5.38
CA VAL A 286 38.72 -31.53 5.76
C VAL A 286 38.65 -31.63 7.28
N ASP A 287 37.59 -32.26 7.78
CA ASP A 287 37.39 -32.60 9.21
C ASP A 287 36.99 -31.45 10.13
N THR A 288 36.87 -30.22 9.62
CA THR A 288 36.14 -29.13 10.28
C THR A 288 34.63 -29.40 10.24
N GLN A 289 33.91 -28.96 11.26
CA GLN A 289 32.46 -29.06 11.34
C GLN A 289 31.76 -28.26 10.23
N ARG A 290 30.71 -28.82 9.63
CA ARG A 290 29.70 -28.03 8.92
C ARG A 290 28.98 -27.12 9.91
N VAL A 291 28.59 -25.95 9.44
CA VAL A 291 27.93 -24.94 10.28
C VAL A 291 26.64 -24.42 9.69
N VAL A 292 25.78 -23.94 10.57
CA VAL A 292 24.57 -23.16 10.25
C VAL A 292 24.61 -21.84 10.99
N SER A 293 24.14 -20.76 10.37
CA SER A 293 23.96 -19.46 11.04
C SER A 293 22.48 -19.19 11.30
N THR A 294 21.73 -18.89 10.24
CA THR A 294 20.26 -18.66 10.29
C THR A 294 19.48 -19.85 9.74
N GLY A 295 20.17 -20.92 9.32
CA GLY A 295 19.55 -22.07 8.65
C GLY A 295 19.01 -21.77 7.26
N GLY A 296 19.16 -20.54 6.77
CA GLY A 296 18.44 -20.06 5.59
C GLY A 296 17.15 -19.35 5.99
N GLU A 297 16.92 -18.19 5.41
CA GLU A 297 15.70 -17.40 5.62
C GLU A 297 14.96 -17.25 4.30
N LYS A 298 13.63 -17.29 4.37
CA LYS A 298 12.77 -17.02 3.23
C LYS A 298 12.12 -15.67 3.42
N LYS A 299 12.36 -14.76 2.48
CA LYS A 299 11.66 -13.48 2.45
C LYS A 299 10.20 -13.70 2.04
N LEU A 300 9.28 -13.26 2.88
CA LEU A 300 7.84 -13.32 2.65
C LEU A 300 7.31 -11.89 2.45
N THR A 301 6.45 -11.73 1.45
CA THR A 301 5.82 -10.46 1.12
C THR A 301 4.33 -10.64 0.92
N ALA A 302 3.53 -9.68 1.39
CA ALA A 302 2.13 -9.55 1.03
C ALA A 302 1.81 -8.09 0.74
N ASN A 303 0.66 -7.84 0.12
CA ASN A 303 0.16 -6.50 -0.05
C ASN A 303 -1.37 -6.48 0.04
N GLY A 304 -1.89 -5.31 0.40
CA GLY A 304 -3.31 -5.02 0.35
C GLY A 304 -3.52 -3.63 -0.24
N THR A 305 -4.65 -3.44 -0.90
CA THR A 305 -5.07 -2.17 -1.50
C THR A 305 -6.48 -1.84 -1.08
N ALA A 306 -6.77 -0.57 -0.82
CA ALA A 306 -8.12 -0.08 -0.59
C ALA A 306 -8.43 1.09 -1.54
N ALA A 307 -9.70 1.45 -1.65
CA ALA A 307 -10.11 2.71 -2.26
C ALA A 307 -10.21 3.79 -1.19
N ALA A 308 -9.86 5.02 -1.55
CA ALA A 308 -10.06 6.19 -0.72
C ALA A 308 -10.63 7.37 -1.52
N ARG A 309 -11.43 8.21 -0.87
CA ARG A 309 -11.96 9.44 -1.46
C ARG A 309 -11.70 10.64 -0.58
N THR A 310 -11.66 11.81 -1.18
CA THR A 310 -11.64 13.10 -0.48
C THR A 310 -12.91 13.30 0.34
N LYS A 311 -12.89 14.18 1.35
CA LYS A 311 -14.11 14.53 2.10
C LYS A 311 -15.13 15.20 1.16
N PRO A 312 -16.43 14.86 1.25
CA PRO A 312 -17.44 15.50 0.41
C PRO A 312 -17.50 17.00 0.69
N GLY A 313 -17.82 17.76 -0.35
CA GLY A 313 -18.01 19.20 -0.30
C GLY A 313 -19.49 19.59 -0.25
N ILE A 314 -19.73 20.85 0.07
CA ILE A 314 -21.06 21.47 0.04
C ILE A 314 -21.00 22.73 -0.83
N VAL A 315 -22.04 22.99 -1.61
CA VAL A 315 -22.27 24.30 -2.23
C VAL A 315 -23.46 24.96 -1.56
N ALA A 316 -23.28 26.20 -1.11
CA ALA A 316 -24.34 27.04 -0.57
C ALA A 316 -24.49 28.27 -1.47
N VAL A 317 -25.67 28.41 -2.07
CA VAL A 317 -25.98 29.52 -2.98
C VAL A 317 -26.89 30.50 -2.27
N THR A 318 -26.61 31.78 -2.42
CA THR A 318 -27.50 32.86 -1.96
C THR A 318 -27.89 33.74 -3.15
N LYS A 319 -29.19 33.92 -3.35
CA LYS A 319 -29.76 34.84 -4.33
C LYS A 319 -30.17 36.12 -3.64
N LEU A 320 -29.63 37.25 -4.09
CA LEU A 320 -29.85 38.54 -3.45
C LEU A 320 -30.45 39.57 -4.41
N ASP A 321 -31.26 40.45 -3.87
CA ASP A 321 -31.64 41.71 -4.51
C ASP A 321 -30.45 42.67 -4.44
N SER A 322 -29.99 43.16 -5.60
CA SER A 322 -28.80 44.00 -5.71
C SER A 322 -28.93 45.38 -5.04
N LYS A 323 -30.16 45.87 -4.79
CA LYS A 323 -30.41 47.18 -4.19
C LYS A 323 -30.57 47.11 -2.67
N SER A 324 -31.26 46.10 -2.18
CA SER A 324 -31.64 45.95 -0.77
C SER A 324 -30.80 44.93 -0.01
N GLY A 325 -30.08 44.05 -0.72
CA GLY A 325 -29.34 42.94 -0.13
C GLY A 325 -30.21 41.84 0.48
N LYS A 326 -31.54 41.89 0.27
CA LYS A 326 -32.46 40.86 0.77
C LYS A 326 -32.41 39.60 -0.08
N GLY A 327 -32.69 38.45 0.55
CA GLY A 327 -32.80 37.18 -0.14
C GLY A 327 -33.97 37.14 -1.13
N ILE A 328 -33.76 36.50 -2.28
CA ILE A 328 -34.80 36.26 -3.28
C ILE A 328 -35.19 34.78 -3.24
N PRO A 329 -36.37 34.43 -2.71
CA PRO A 329 -36.90 33.06 -2.79
C PRO A 329 -37.44 32.75 -4.19
N GLY A 330 -37.54 31.46 -4.52
CA GLY A 330 -38.14 30.95 -5.74
C GLY A 330 -37.28 31.11 -6.99
N ALA A 331 -36.01 31.52 -6.87
CA ALA A 331 -35.09 31.57 -8.00
C ALA A 331 -34.70 30.16 -8.42
N VAL A 332 -34.80 29.87 -9.72
CA VAL A 332 -34.47 28.56 -10.29
C VAL A 332 -33.06 28.62 -10.89
N LEU A 333 -32.17 27.80 -10.35
CA LEU A 333 -30.76 27.72 -10.72
C LEU A 333 -30.40 26.31 -11.19
N ARG A 334 -29.34 26.17 -11.97
CA ARG A 334 -28.74 24.89 -12.36
C ARG A 334 -27.36 24.75 -11.75
N LEU A 335 -27.11 23.61 -11.12
CA LEU A 335 -25.80 23.23 -10.59
C LEU A 335 -24.99 22.52 -11.66
N THR A 336 -23.93 23.17 -12.12
CA THR A 336 -23.14 22.76 -13.29
C THR A 336 -21.67 22.60 -12.93
N ALA A 337 -20.93 21.89 -13.77
CA ALA A 337 -19.48 21.89 -13.76
C ALA A 337 -18.93 23.23 -14.30
N LYS A 338 -17.60 23.34 -14.36
CA LYS A 338 -16.86 24.52 -14.88
C LYS A 338 -17.37 25.08 -16.22
N ASP A 339 -17.83 24.22 -17.11
CA ASP A 339 -18.28 24.60 -18.46
C ASP A 339 -19.68 25.22 -18.49
N ARG A 340 -20.34 25.35 -17.32
CA ARG A 340 -21.71 25.89 -17.16
C ARG A 340 -22.80 25.11 -17.88
N THR A 341 -22.50 23.90 -18.37
CA THR A 341 -23.44 23.10 -19.17
C THR A 341 -23.51 21.65 -18.72
N ALA A 342 -22.37 21.03 -18.40
CA ALA A 342 -22.33 19.70 -17.83
C ALA A 342 -22.79 19.70 -16.36
N PRO A 343 -23.38 18.61 -15.88
CA PRO A 343 -23.74 18.46 -14.47
C PRO A 343 -22.51 18.39 -13.56
N ALA A 344 -22.60 18.99 -12.37
CA ALA A 344 -21.63 18.75 -11.31
C ALA A 344 -21.67 17.28 -10.85
N LEU A 345 -20.59 16.79 -10.21
CA LEU A 345 -20.50 15.39 -9.78
C LEU A 345 -20.82 15.22 -8.30
N GLY A 346 -21.64 14.21 -7.98
CA GLY A 346 -21.83 13.74 -6.61
C GLY A 346 -20.58 13.01 -6.09
N GLN A 347 -20.51 12.78 -4.77
CA GLN A 347 -19.39 12.12 -4.12
C GLN A 347 -19.13 10.69 -4.64
N ASP A 348 -20.16 10.02 -5.15
CA ASP A 348 -20.05 8.72 -5.81
C ASP A 348 -19.42 8.80 -7.21
N GLY A 349 -19.17 10.01 -7.72
CA GLY A 349 -18.62 10.30 -9.03
C GLY A 349 -19.67 10.39 -10.14
N LYS A 350 -20.97 10.27 -9.82
CA LYS A 350 -22.03 10.34 -10.82
C LYS A 350 -22.48 11.78 -11.10
N PRO A 351 -22.92 12.07 -12.33
CA PRO A 351 -23.60 13.32 -12.68
C PRO A 351 -24.81 13.61 -11.77
N LEU A 352 -24.88 14.83 -11.23
CA LEU A 352 -26.07 15.34 -10.55
C LEU A 352 -27.03 15.93 -11.57
N THR A 353 -28.02 15.15 -11.98
CA THR A 353 -29.04 15.53 -12.95
C THR A 353 -30.42 15.73 -12.32
N GLY A 354 -31.18 16.68 -12.83
CA GLY A 354 -32.59 16.85 -12.52
C GLY A 354 -33.47 15.82 -13.26
N PRO A 355 -34.80 15.81 -12.98
CA PRO A 355 -35.76 14.91 -13.63
C PRO A 355 -35.81 15.04 -15.16
N ASP A 356 -35.35 16.16 -15.69
CA ASP A 356 -35.29 16.47 -17.12
C ASP A 356 -33.99 16.00 -17.79
N GLY A 357 -33.14 15.25 -17.07
CA GLY A 357 -31.86 14.73 -17.59
C GLY A 357 -30.78 15.81 -17.76
N LYS A 358 -31.06 17.06 -17.37
CA LYS A 358 -30.13 18.20 -17.40
C LYS A 358 -29.48 18.38 -16.01
N PRO A 359 -28.50 19.28 -15.83
CA PRO A 359 -27.88 19.53 -14.52
C PRO A 359 -28.91 19.80 -13.42
N ALA A 360 -28.64 19.38 -12.18
CA ALA A 360 -29.60 19.47 -11.08
C ALA A 360 -30.19 20.90 -10.91
N VAL A 361 -31.50 20.97 -10.67
CA VAL A 361 -32.22 22.23 -10.39
C VAL A 361 -32.13 22.56 -8.91
N LEU A 362 -31.80 23.80 -8.58
CA LEU A 362 -31.87 24.35 -7.24
C LEU A 362 -32.94 25.45 -7.22
N THR A 363 -33.80 25.42 -6.20
CA THR A 363 -34.75 26.51 -5.95
C THR A 363 -34.34 27.19 -4.66
N THR A 364 -34.20 28.52 -4.68
CA THR A 364 -33.88 29.26 -3.46
C THR A 364 -35.09 29.37 -2.53
N GLU A 365 -34.86 29.30 -1.24
CA GLU A 365 -35.93 29.24 -0.24
C GLU A 365 -35.80 30.33 0.83
N GLY A 366 -36.96 30.69 1.40
CA GLY A 366 -37.12 31.62 2.51
C GLY A 366 -36.62 33.05 2.25
N ASP A 367 -36.69 33.88 3.29
CA ASP A 367 -36.28 35.29 3.24
C ASP A 367 -34.76 35.48 3.04
N THR A 368 -34.01 34.39 3.16
CA THR A 368 -32.55 34.38 2.94
C THR A 368 -32.17 34.11 1.49
N GLY A 369 -33.10 33.62 0.66
CA GLY A 369 -32.84 33.29 -0.74
C GLY A 369 -31.75 32.22 -0.90
N LYS A 370 -31.71 31.22 -0.01
CA LYS A 370 -30.64 30.21 0.03
C LYS A 370 -31.04 28.88 -0.60
N ALA A 371 -30.05 28.17 -1.15
CA ALA A 371 -30.15 26.77 -1.54
C ALA A 371 -28.82 26.06 -1.22
N THR A 372 -28.86 24.79 -0.82
CA THR A 372 -27.65 24.02 -0.49
C THR A 372 -27.63 22.68 -1.21
N VAL A 373 -26.42 22.25 -1.59
CA VAL A 373 -26.18 20.95 -2.21
C VAL A 373 -25.04 20.27 -1.46
N PRO A 374 -25.33 19.25 -0.63
CA PRO A 374 -24.31 18.48 0.06
C PRO A 374 -23.75 17.35 -0.83
N ASN A 375 -22.77 16.61 -0.30
CA ASN A 375 -22.26 15.36 -0.87
C ASN A 375 -21.69 15.50 -2.29
N LEU A 376 -20.98 16.59 -2.54
CA LEU A 376 -20.31 16.84 -3.82
C LEU A 376 -18.92 16.20 -3.84
N LYS A 377 -18.51 15.68 -4.99
CA LYS A 377 -17.11 15.27 -5.23
C LYS A 377 -16.18 16.45 -4.96
N THR A 378 -14.98 16.19 -4.45
CA THR A 378 -13.97 17.24 -4.25
C THR A 378 -12.56 16.76 -4.66
N PRO A 379 -11.68 17.68 -5.06
CA PRO A 379 -12.00 19.03 -5.50
C PRO A 379 -12.77 19.01 -6.83
N GLN A 380 -13.66 19.98 -7.04
CA GLN A 380 -14.23 20.25 -8.36
C GLN A 380 -14.64 21.72 -8.48
N GLU A 381 -14.61 22.26 -9.70
CA GLU A 381 -15.12 23.60 -9.99
C GLU A 381 -16.61 23.52 -10.36
N ILE A 382 -17.43 24.29 -9.65
CA ILE A 382 -18.88 24.30 -9.77
C ILE A 382 -19.33 25.69 -10.16
N CYS A 383 -20.28 25.75 -11.09
CA CYS A 383 -21.00 26.95 -11.45
C CYS A 383 -22.48 26.79 -11.14
N VAL A 384 -23.12 27.85 -10.66
CA VAL A 384 -24.57 27.96 -10.54
C VAL A 384 -25.07 28.96 -11.55
N VAL A 385 -26.03 28.55 -12.38
CA VAL A 385 -26.53 29.33 -13.52
C VAL A 385 -28.02 29.55 -13.37
N GLU A 386 -28.46 30.80 -13.42
CA GLU A 386 -29.88 31.14 -13.35
C GLU A 386 -30.57 30.79 -14.67
N VAL A 387 -31.61 29.94 -14.61
CA VAL A 387 -32.33 29.50 -15.82
C VAL A 387 -33.50 30.40 -16.19
N SER A 388 -34.05 31.11 -15.20
CA SER A 388 -35.14 32.05 -15.41
C SER A 388 -35.16 33.09 -14.29
N PRO A 389 -35.49 34.35 -14.59
CA PRO A 389 -35.56 35.39 -13.57
C PRO A 389 -36.74 35.16 -12.62
N PRO A 390 -36.56 35.36 -11.30
CA PRO A 390 -37.64 35.43 -10.33
C PRO A 390 -38.64 36.53 -10.68
N ASN A 391 -39.87 36.40 -10.18
CA ASN A 391 -40.91 37.41 -10.34
C ASN A 391 -40.40 38.78 -9.87
N GLY A 392 -40.49 39.80 -10.75
CA GLY A 392 -40.03 41.16 -10.47
C GLY A 392 -38.56 41.45 -10.81
N TYR A 393 -37.84 40.54 -11.47
CA TYR A 393 -36.42 40.69 -11.82
C TYR A 393 -36.10 40.42 -13.30
N GLY A 394 -37.12 40.37 -14.17
CA GLY A 394 -36.97 39.98 -15.57
C GLY A 394 -36.36 41.05 -16.50
N GLU A 395 -36.40 42.33 -16.14
CA GLU A 395 -35.96 43.41 -17.03
C GLU A 395 -34.45 43.39 -17.32
N ALA A 396 -33.65 42.94 -16.35
CA ALA A 396 -32.19 42.91 -16.45
C ALA A 396 -31.62 41.51 -16.80
N PHE A 397 -32.48 40.54 -17.09
CA PHE A 397 -32.07 39.17 -17.37
C PHE A 397 -31.72 38.98 -18.85
N ASP A 398 -30.51 38.51 -19.13
CA ASP A 398 -30.06 38.10 -20.46
C ASP A 398 -29.96 36.57 -20.52
N SER A 399 -30.80 35.93 -21.34
CA SER A 399 -30.78 34.48 -21.50
C SER A 399 -29.55 33.94 -22.24
N ALA A 400 -28.86 34.79 -23.01
CA ALA A 400 -27.59 34.43 -23.64
C ALA A 400 -26.41 34.52 -22.67
N ASN A 401 -26.52 35.37 -21.64
CA ASN A 401 -25.53 35.54 -20.58
C ASN A 401 -26.20 35.52 -19.18
N PRO A 402 -26.79 34.38 -18.78
CA PRO A 402 -27.54 34.30 -17.54
C PRO A 402 -26.64 34.62 -16.34
N PRO A 403 -27.18 35.27 -15.29
CA PRO A 403 -26.46 35.47 -14.04
C PRO A 403 -25.92 34.14 -13.51
N SER A 404 -24.62 34.13 -13.19
CA SER A 404 -23.94 32.93 -12.73
C SER A 404 -22.82 33.25 -11.75
N ALA A 405 -22.50 32.28 -10.90
CA ALA A 405 -21.37 32.33 -9.98
C ALA A 405 -20.65 30.99 -10.00
N CYS A 406 -19.32 31.02 -9.99
CA CYS A 406 -18.50 29.81 -10.03
C CYS A 406 -17.45 29.84 -8.91
N GLY A 407 -17.02 28.65 -8.49
CA GLY A 407 -15.89 28.49 -7.57
C GLY A 407 -15.48 27.03 -7.42
N GLU A 408 -14.34 26.80 -6.79
CA GLU A 408 -13.86 25.46 -6.47
C GLU A 408 -14.38 25.02 -5.10
N VAL A 409 -15.05 23.87 -5.04
CA VAL A 409 -15.38 23.23 -3.76
C VAL A 409 -14.22 22.32 -3.35
N LYS A 410 -13.56 22.67 -2.25
CA LYS A 410 -12.43 21.90 -1.69
C LYS A 410 -12.91 20.78 -0.77
N PRO A 411 -12.08 19.75 -0.51
CA PRO A 411 -12.44 18.64 0.36
C PRO A 411 -12.94 19.06 1.75
N GLY A 412 -14.18 18.70 2.09
CA GLY A 412 -14.79 18.98 3.39
C GLY A 412 -15.22 20.43 3.63
N GLU A 413 -15.11 21.30 2.62
CA GLU A 413 -15.49 22.71 2.72
C GLU A 413 -16.88 22.99 2.13
N THR A 414 -17.44 24.13 2.54
CA THR A 414 -18.63 24.72 1.92
C THR A 414 -18.21 25.86 1.01
N LEU A 415 -18.44 25.70 -0.30
CA LEU A 415 -18.31 26.77 -1.27
C LEU A 415 -19.56 27.67 -1.20
N ALA A 416 -19.37 28.93 -0.79
CA ALA A 416 -20.42 29.93 -0.79
C ALA A 416 -20.43 30.71 -2.12
N LEU A 417 -21.57 30.70 -2.83
CA LEU A 417 -21.76 31.41 -4.08
C LEU A 417 -22.91 32.41 -3.95
N GLU A 418 -22.74 33.58 -4.55
CA GLU A 418 -23.72 34.66 -4.50
C GLU A 418 -24.08 35.11 -5.91
N ILE A 419 -25.39 35.22 -6.18
CA ILE A 419 -25.91 35.75 -7.45
C ILE A 419 -26.88 36.89 -7.14
N LYS A 420 -26.57 38.10 -7.61
CA LYS A 420 -27.43 39.29 -7.45
C LYS A 420 -28.32 39.53 -8.66
N ASN A 421 -29.58 39.90 -8.45
CA ASN A 421 -30.46 40.42 -9.52
C ASN A 421 -30.83 41.87 -9.29
N VAL A 422 -31.08 42.57 -10.40
CA VAL A 422 -31.60 43.93 -10.39
C VAL A 422 -33.12 43.87 -10.42
N PRO A 423 -33.84 44.44 -9.43
CA PRO A 423 -35.30 44.47 -9.46
C PRO A 423 -35.79 45.40 -10.56
N ASN A 424 -36.89 45.01 -11.19
CA ASN A 424 -37.58 45.78 -12.24
C ASN A 424 -37.87 47.22 -11.78
N ALA A 425 -37.87 48.15 -12.73
CA ALA A 425 -38.25 49.53 -12.48
C ALA A 425 -39.76 49.63 -12.24
N VAL A 426 -40.18 50.07 -11.05
CA VAL A 426 -41.58 50.42 -10.80
C VAL A 426 -41.81 51.86 -11.30
N PRO A 427 -42.75 52.11 -12.23
CA PRO A 427 -43.08 53.47 -12.67
C PRO A 427 -43.58 54.29 -11.46
N ARG A 428 -42.90 55.40 -11.15
CA ARG A 428 -43.24 56.25 -10.00
C ARG A 428 -44.33 57.29 -10.29
N ALA A 429 -44.90 57.31 -11.50
CA ALA A 429 -45.92 58.27 -11.88
C ALA A 429 -47.10 57.59 -12.58
N ILE A 430 -48.23 57.49 -11.87
CA ILE A 430 -49.56 57.38 -12.50
C ILE A 430 -50.00 58.83 -12.75
N PRO A 431 -50.22 59.27 -14.00
CA PRO A 431 -50.81 60.59 -14.23
C PRO A 431 -52.20 60.61 -13.59
N ALA A 432 -52.37 61.39 -12.52
CA ALA A 432 -53.67 61.65 -11.94
C ALA A 432 -54.57 62.31 -12.99
N GLY A 433 -55.78 61.78 -13.16
CA GLY A 433 -56.71 62.20 -14.19
C GLY A 433 -57.02 63.69 -14.16
N ALA A 434 -56.85 64.35 -15.31
CA ALA A 434 -57.43 65.65 -15.56
C ALA A 434 -58.70 65.47 -16.41
N LYS A 435 -59.86 65.80 -15.83
CA LYS A 435 -61.10 66.16 -16.54
C LYS A 435 -61.92 67.10 -15.65
N PRO A 436 -62.81 67.96 -16.18
CA PRO A 436 -62.95 68.43 -17.58
C PRO A 436 -63.29 69.95 -17.70
N ALA A 437 -63.27 70.50 -18.93
CA ALA A 437 -64.30 71.44 -19.42
C ALA A 437 -64.10 71.76 -20.92
N ALA A 438 -65.06 71.35 -21.75
CA ALA A 438 -65.63 72.18 -22.82
C ALA A 438 -66.79 71.42 -23.47
N MET A 439 -68.00 71.95 -23.27
CA MET A 439 -69.20 71.61 -24.02
C MET A 439 -69.09 72.14 -25.44
N ILE A 440 -69.44 71.34 -26.47
CA ILE A 440 -70.12 71.81 -27.69
C ILE A 440 -71.13 70.75 -28.13
N THR A 441 -72.33 71.25 -28.44
CA THR A 441 -73.60 70.62 -28.82
C THR A 441 -73.74 70.30 -30.32
N GLY A 442 -74.59 69.31 -30.62
CA GLY A 442 -75.32 69.12 -31.89
C GLY A 442 -74.75 68.03 -32.80
N ALA A 443 -75.53 67.19 -33.50
CA ALA A 443 -76.97 66.97 -33.58
C ALA A 443 -77.19 65.52 -34.08
N VAL A 444 -78.30 64.89 -33.67
CA VAL A 444 -78.68 63.53 -34.06
C VAL A 444 -79.50 63.60 -35.35
N THR A 445 -79.16 62.80 -36.36
CA THR A 445 -80.08 62.42 -37.44
C THR A 445 -80.13 60.90 -37.57
N THR A 446 -81.33 60.36 -37.37
CA THR A 446 -81.74 58.96 -37.48
C THR A 446 -82.06 58.55 -38.93
N GLY A 447 -81.71 57.33 -39.36
CA GLY A 447 -82.34 56.65 -40.51
C GLY A 447 -81.58 55.42 -41.07
N PRO A 448 -82.23 54.29 -41.46
CA PRO A 448 -81.62 52.95 -41.52
C PRO A 448 -81.45 52.33 -42.93
N SER A 449 -80.71 51.20 -43.02
CA SER A 449 -81.03 49.99 -43.85
C SER A 449 -79.89 48.95 -43.74
N THR A 450 -80.11 47.73 -43.23
CA THR A 450 -80.52 46.46 -43.89
C THR A 450 -79.71 46.00 -45.12
N GLY A 451 -79.02 44.86 -44.97
CA GLY A 451 -78.45 43.99 -46.04
C GLY A 451 -77.13 43.34 -45.60
N GLY A 452 -77.10 42.13 -45.02
CA GLY A 452 -77.20 40.81 -45.69
C GLY A 452 -75.78 40.20 -45.79
N VAL A 453 -75.29 39.32 -44.90
CA VAL A 453 -75.55 37.87 -44.73
C VAL A 453 -75.29 37.02 -45.99
N LEU A 454 -74.41 36.01 -45.84
CA LEU A 454 -74.09 34.83 -46.68
C LEU A 454 -73.00 34.95 -47.78
N SER A 455 -71.88 34.24 -47.62
CA SER A 455 -71.68 32.90 -48.21
C SER A 455 -70.22 32.39 -48.10
N LEU A 456 -70.10 31.15 -47.64
CA LEU A 456 -68.91 30.30 -47.57
C LEU A 456 -68.92 29.31 -48.75
N ALA A 457 -67.73 28.78 -49.06
CA ALA A 457 -67.45 27.56 -49.84
C ALA A 457 -67.49 27.67 -51.37
N GLY A 458 -66.34 27.44 -52.04
CA GLY A 458 -66.37 27.26 -53.50
C GLY A 458 -65.09 27.16 -54.32
N ILE A 459 -63.85 27.09 -53.80
CA ILE A 459 -62.68 26.94 -54.69
C ILE A 459 -61.62 26.01 -54.07
N ALA A 460 -61.83 24.69 -54.24
CA ALA A 460 -60.86 23.65 -53.90
C ALA A 460 -60.68 22.58 -55.01
N VAL A 461 -61.17 22.77 -56.24
CA VAL A 461 -61.14 21.68 -57.26
C VAL A 461 -60.67 22.08 -58.67
N LEU A 462 -60.17 23.30 -58.93
CA LEU A 462 -59.74 23.72 -60.28
C LEU A 462 -58.28 24.18 -60.38
N GLY A 463 -57.35 23.35 -59.85
CA GLY A 463 -55.90 23.55 -60.02
C GLY A 463 -55.10 22.30 -60.38
N SER A 464 -55.77 21.15 -60.53
CA SER A 464 -55.18 19.84 -60.89
C SER A 464 -54.88 19.71 -62.40
N ALA A 465 -54.41 20.79 -63.03
CA ALA A 465 -54.04 20.83 -64.45
C ALA A 465 -52.62 21.40 -64.69
N LEU A 466 -51.73 21.27 -63.70
CA LEU A 466 -50.32 21.66 -63.76
C LEU A 466 -49.37 20.45 -63.69
N VAL A 467 -49.78 19.32 -64.29
CA VAL A 467 -48.94 18.11 -64.49
C VAL A 467 -48.13 18.16 -65.80
N GLY A 468 -48.37 19.10 -66.71
CA GLY A 468 -47.91 18.90 -68.10
C GLY A 468 -46.48 19.32 -68.47
N PHE A 469 -45.88 20.34 -67.83
CA PHE A 469 -44.81 21.09 -68.51
C PHE A 469 -43.39 20.99 -67.91
N VAL A 470 -43.23 20.50 -66.68
CA VAL A 470 -41.88 20.42 -66.05
C VAL A 470 -41.18 19.07 -66.31
N ALA A 471 -41.87 18.08 -66.89
CA ALA A 471 -41.31 16.78 -67.24
C ALA A 471 -40.56 16.72 -68.60
N ARG A 472 -40.40 17.83 -69.35
CA ARG A 472 -39.88 17.76 -70.74
C ARG A 472 -38.56 18.49 -71.04
N ARG A 473 -37.74 18.89 -70.06
CA ARG A 473 -36.48 19.59 -70.39
C ARG A 473 -35.21 19.26 -69.59
N ARG A 474 -35.12 18.08 -68.95
CA ARG A 474 -33.87 17.64 -68.31
C ARG A 474 -33.23 16.34 -68.82
N PHE A 475 -33.71 15.81 -69.95
CA PHE A 475 -32.97 14.85 -70.76
C PHE A 475 -32.65 15.48 -72.12
N THR A 476 -31.50 16.17 -72.22
CA THR A 476 -30.69 16.35 -73.45
C THR A 476 -29.45 17.21 -73.17
N ARG A 477 -28.51 16.66 -72.39
CA ARG A 477 -27.08 16.49 -72.72
C ARG A 477 -26.31 16.06 -71.48
#